data_AF-A0A523R2D0-F1
#
_entry.id   AF-A0A523R2D0-F1
#
_cell.length_a   1.000
_cell.length_b   1.000
_cell.length_c   1.000
_cell.angle_alpha   90.00
_cell.angle_beta   90.00
_cell.angle_gamma   90.00
#
_symmetry.space_group_name_H-M   'P 1'
#
loop_
_entity.id
_entity.type
_entity.pdbx_description
1 polymer ?
#
loop_
_entity_poly.entity_id
_entity_poly.type
_entity_poly.pdbx_seq_one_letter_code
_entity_poly.pdbx_strand_id
1 'polypeptide(L)'
;MRKYKDPDLLWLIKDATMPGNGNKGKVIGDLIERVKNQLPKGLPLIEHVLETFRPGLVVNMISENDNVSEVVNRVQDVSQKMLTVAVDYLGSIDYQSDIKRSAQDLVPVISRNPKGNLSECIRDVLSAISL
;
A
#
# COMPACT_ATOMS: atom_id res chain seq x y z
N MET A 1 -25.07 -6.03 -9.36
CA MET A 1 -25.55 -5.17 -8.27
C MET A 1 -24.53 -4.07 -7.97
N ARG A 2 -24.67 -2.87 -8.53
CA ARG A 2 -23.97 -1.68 -8.01
C ARG A 2 -24.70 -1.29 -6.72
N LYS A 3 -24.22 -1.77 -5.57
CA LYS A 3 -24.71 -1.32 -4.26
C LYS A 3 -24.58 0.20 -4.22
N TYR A 4 -25.68 0.90 -3.91
CA TYR A 4 -25.69 2.34 -3.69
C TYR A 4 -24.61 2.66 -2.67
N LYS A 5 -23.58 3.42 -3.09
CA LYS A 5 -22.61 3.96 -2.16
C LYS A 5 -23.33 5.02 -1.34
N ASP A 6 -23.24 4.92 -0.02
CA ASP A 6 -23.80 5.92 0.89
C ASP A 6 -23.10 7.27 0.59
N PRO A 7 -23.84 8.27 0.04
CA PRO A 7 -23.25 9.52 -0.40
C PRO A 7 -22.71 10.34 0.77
N ASP A 8 -23.29 10.21 1.96
CA ASP A 8 -22.88 10.96 3.16
C ASP A 8 -21.57 10.39 3.71
N LEU A 9 -21.46 9.06 3.75
CA LEU A 9 -20.20 8.39 4.10
C LEU A 9 -19.08 8.73 3.13
N LEU A 10 -19.38 8.71 1.82
CA LEU A 10 -18.40 9.08 0.78
C LEU A 10 -17.90 10.51 0.94
N TRP A 11 -18.80 11.44 1.28
CA TRP A 11 -18.43 12.82 1.52
C TRP A 11 -17.51 12.95 2.73
N LEU A 12 -17.80 12.27 3.84
CA LEU A 12 -16.95 12.27 5.04
C LEU A 12 -15.54 11.73 4.74
N ILE A 13 -15.45 10.63 4.00
CA ILE A 13 -14.17 10.05 3.57
C ILE A 13 -13.41 11.03 2.67
N LYS A 14 -14.10 11.65 1.70
CA LYS A 14 -13.48 12.60 0.77
C LYS A 14 -12.96 13.83 1.50
N ASP A 15 -13.74 14.39 2.42
CA ASP A 15 -13.33 15.55 3.22
C ASP A 15 -12.14 15.23 4.15
N ALA A 16 -12.08 14.02 4.70
CA ALA A 16 -10.96 13.59 5.53
C ALA A 16 -9.67 13.35 4.73
N THR A 17 -9.78 12.86 3.48
CA THR A 17 -8.64 12.50 2.63
C THR A 17 -8.17 13.63 1.71
N MET A 18 -9.04 14.58 1.39
CA MET A 18 -8.78 15.71 0.49
C MET A 18 -9.37 17.02 1.06
N PRO A 19 -8.87 17.51 2.21
CA PRO A 19 -9.35 18.76 2.78
C PRO A 19 -8.98 19.93 1.86
N GLY A 20 -9.98 20.68 1.38
CA GLY A 20 -9.78 21.82 0.48
C GLY A 20 -9.00 23.00 1.09
N ASN A 21 -8.69 22.94 2.38
CA ASN A 21 -8.29 24.09 3.19
C ASN A 21 -6.80 24.05 3.55
N GLY A 22 -6.01 23.14 2.98
CA GLY A 22 -4.61 22.93 3.36
C GLY A 22 -4.43 22.43 4.80
N ASN A 23 -5.50 21.99 5.45
CA ASN A 23 -5.45 21.47 6.81
C ASN A 23 -4.66 20.15 6.78
N LYS A 24 -3.57 20.08 7.56
CA LYS A 24 -2.62 18.97 7.52
C LYS A 24 -3.29 17.66 7.96
N GLY A 25 -2.79 16.57 7.39
CA GLY A 25 -3.38 15.22 7.40
C GLY A 25 -4.04 14.83 8.71
N LYS A 26 -5.34 14.56 8.64
CA LYS A 26 -6.11 13.98 9.73
C LYS A 26 -5.72 12.50 9.87
N VAL A 27 -5.59 12.04 11.11
CA VAL A 27 -5.40 10.60 11.36
C VAL A 27 -6.72 9.88 11.12
N ILE A 28 -6.67 8.58 10.82
CA ILE A 28 -7.88 7.78 10.59
C ILE A 28 -8.84 7.83 11.80
N GLY A 29 -8.29 7.98 13.02
CA GLY A 29 -9.07 8.15 14.25
C GLY A 29 -10.06 9.30 14.15
N ASP A 30 -9.65 10.44 13.57
CA ASP A 30 -10.52 11.61 13.40
C ASP A 30 -11.70 11.30 12.47
N LEU A 31 -11.47 10.50 11.42
CA LEU A 31 -12.55 10.06 10.52
C LEU A 31 -13.50 9.10 11.25
N ILE A 32 -12.96 8.14 12.02
CA ILE A 32 -13.75 7.19 12.80
C ILE A 32 -14.65 7.92 13.79
N GLU A 33 -14.12 8.88 14.54
CA GLU A 33 -14.90 9.69 15.48
C GLU A 33 -16.00 10.49 14.78
N ARG A 34 -15.69 11.11 13.64
CA ARG A 34 -16.69 11.85 12.86
C ARG A 34 -17.80 10.94 12.35
N VAL A 35 -17.47 9.76 11.84
CA VAL A 35 -18.47 8.80 11.36
C VAL A 35 -19.30 8.28 12.53
N LYS A 36 -18.68 7.97 13.67
CA LYS A 36 -19.38 7.58 14.90
C LYS A 36 -20.39 8.63 15.35
N ASN A 37 -20.05 9.91 15.23
CA ASN A 37 -20.92 11.01 15.67
C ASN A 37 -21.99 11.42 14.64
N GLN A 38 -21.68 11.37 13.34
CA GLN A 38 -22.54 11.91 12.27
C GLN A 38 -23.30 10.82 11.50
N LEU A 39 -22.69 9.65 11.33
CA LEU A 39 -23.26 8.54 10.55
C LEU A 39 -22.90 7.18 11.19
N PRO A 40 -23.44 6.86 12.38
CA PRO A 40 -23.06 5.65 13.13
C PRO A 40 -23.25 4.35 12.33
N LYS A 41 -24.22 4.33 11.41
CA LYS A 41 -24.50 3.17 10.53
C LYS A 41 -23.35 2.83 9.58
N GLY A 42 -22.49 3.80 9.26
CA GLY A 42 -21.32 3.60 8.39
C GLY A 42 -20.11 3.02 9.13
N LEU A 43 -20.11 3.04 10.47
CA LEU A 43 -18.97 2.64 11.29
C LEU A 43 -18.56 1.17 11.09
N PRO A 44 -19.48 0.18 11.09
CA PRO A 44 -19.10 -1.23 10.90
C PRO A 44 -18.39 -1.50 9.57
N LEU A 45 -18.72 -0.72 8.52
CA LEU A 45 -18.06 -0.85 7.23
C LEU A 45 -16.61 -0.33 7.29
N ILE A 46 -16.37 0.78 7.98
CA ILE A 46 -15.02 1.32 8.17
C ILE A 46 -14.18 0.37 9.00
N GLU A 47 -14.70 -0.09 10.14
CA GLU A 47 -14.00 -1.02 11.03
C GLU A 47 -13.62 -2.30 10.27
N HIS A 48 -14.58 -2.89 9.55
CA HIS A 48 -14.32 -4.07 8.73
C HIS A 48 -13.22 -3.85 7.68
N VAL A 49 -13.20 -2.70 7.01
CA VAL A 49 -12.15 -2.38 6.03
C VAL A 49 -10.79 -2.22 6.70
N LEU A 50 -10.71 -1.54 7.85
CA LEU A 50 -9.45 -1.36 8.57
C LEU A 50 -8.92 -2.68 9.15
N GLU A 51 -9.79 -3.59 9.56
CA GLU A 51 -9.41 -4.91 10.06
C GLU A 51 -8.92 -5.84 8.95
N THR A 52 -9.55 -5.79 7.77
CA THR A 52 -9.27 -6.71 6.65
C THR A 52 -8.23 -6.19 5.67
N PHE A 53 -7.97 -4.88 5.64
CA PHE A 53 -6.97 -4.31 4.77
C PHE A 53 -5.56 -4.55 5.31
N ARG A 54 -4.84 -5.47 4.67
CA ARG A 54 -3.44 -5.83 4.93
C ARG A 54 -2.63 -5.66 3.65
N PRO A 55 -2.17 -4.44 3.34
CA PRO A 55 -1.39 -4.20 2.13
C PRO A 55 0.00 -4.83 2.23
N GLY A 56 0.44 -5.43 1.14
CA GLY A 56 1.82 -5.89 0.96
C GLY A 56 2.73 -4.78 0.44
N LEU A 57 3.96 -4.70 0.95
CA LEU A 57 4.99 -3.75 0.56
C LEU A 57 6.12 -4.48 -0.16
N VAL A 58 6.39 -4.05 -1.39
CA VAL A 58 7.60 -4.41 -2.15
C VAL A 58 8.43 -3.15 -2.36
N VAL A 59 9.70 -3.20 -1.96
CA VAL A 59 10.64 -2.09 -2.20
C VAL A 59 11.43 -2.39 -3.48
N ASN A 60 11.42 -1.46 -4.43
CA ASN A 60 12.00 -1.68 -5.76
C ASN A 60 13.18 -0.72 -6.00
N MET A 61 14.06 -1.11 -6.93
CA MET A 61 15.27 -0.38 -7.34
C MET A 61 16.28 -0.16 -6.22
N ILE A 62 16.48 -1.18 -5.39
CA ILE A 62 17.44 -1.12 -4.29
C ILE A 62 18.87 -1.16 -4.83
N SER A 63 19.68 -0.22 -4.38
CA SER A 63 21.12 -0.14 -4.65
C SER A 63 21.90 -0.70 -3.46
N GLU A 64 23.18 -1.04 -3.66
CA GLU A 64 24.04 -1.65 -2.61
C GLU A 64 24.13 -0.83 -1.31
N ASN A 65 23.96 0.48 -1.38
CA ASN A 65 24.06 1.39 -0.23
C ASN A 65 22.70 1.71 0.42
N ASP A 66 21.59 1.20 -0.12
CA ASP A 66 20.26 1.52 0.37
C ASP A 66 19.92 0.70 1.62
N ASN A 67 19.44 1.37 2.67
CA ASN A 67 18.95 0.71 3.87
C ASN A 67 17.47 0.35 3.72
N VAL A 68 17.20 -0.81 3.13
CA VAL A 68 15.83 -1.32 2.89
C VAL A 68 15.02 -1.36 4.19
N SER A 69 15.63 -1.83 5.28
CA SER A 69 14.97 -1.94 6.58
C SER A 69 14.50 -0.59 7.11
N GLU A 70 15.26 0.50 6.88
CA GLU A 70 14.84 1.85 7.28
C GLU A 70 13.61 2.32 6.49
N VAL A 71 13.59 2.09 5.18
CA VAL A 71 12.44 2.43 4.33
C VAL A 71 11.20 1.64 4.75
N VAL A 72 11.34 0.33 4.94
CA VAL A 72 10.25 -0.56 5.36
C VAL A 72 9.70 -0.13 6.71
N ASN A 73 10.57 0.03 7.72
CA ASN A 73 10.18 0.43 9.06
C ASN A 73 9.44 1.77 9.03
N ARG A 74 9.92 2.74 8.24
CA ARG A 74 9.29 4.06 8.17
C ARG A 74 7.91 4.01 7.51
N VAL A 75 7.73 3.20 6.47
CA VAL A 75 6.41 3.01 5.84
C VAL A 75 5.43 2.32 6.79
N GLN A 76 5.88 1.26 7.47
CA GLN A 76 5.07 0.54 8.46
C GLN A 76 4.67 1.46 9.63
N ASP A 77 5.61 2.25 10.15
CA ASP A 77 5.39 3.20 11.22
C ASP A 77 4.32 4.24 10.87
N VAL A 78 4.46 4.88 9.70
CA VAL A 78 3.52 5.91 9.27
C VAL A 78 2.15 5.30 8.99
N SER A 79 2.09 4.13 8.38
CA SER A 79 0.83 3.43 8.09
C SER A 79 0.10 3.04 9.37
N GLN A 80 0.82 2.53 10.36
CA GLN A 80 0.22 2.20 11.66
C GLN A 80 -0.23 3.46 12.41
N LYS A 81 0.60 4.50 12.46
CA LYS A 81 0.30 5.74 13.21
C LYS A 81 -0.83 6.56 12.59
N MET A 82 -0.86 6.66 11.26
CA MET A 82 -1.81 7.53 10.54
C MET A 82 -3.08 6.81 10.13
N LEU A 83 -2.98 5.51 9.79
CA LEU A 83 -4.08 4.74 9.20
C LEU A 83 -4.52 3.55 10.05
N THR A 84 -3.81 3.21 11.13
CA THR A 84 -4.07 2.00 11.94
C THR A 84 -4.06 0.73 11.06
N VAL A 85 -3.25 0.75 10.00
CA VAL A 85 -3.10 -0.34 9.04
C VAL A 85 -1.72 -0.97 9.21
N ALA A 86 -1.73 -2.29 9.45
CA ALA A 86 -0.52 -3.11 9.40
C ALA A 86 -0.13 -3.38 7.93
N VAL A 87 1.14 -3.17 7.60
CA VAL A 87 1.70 -3.35 6.26
C VAL A 87 2.70 -4.52 6.29
N ASP A 88 2.46 -5.51 5.44
CA ASP A 88 3.29 -6.71 5.38
C ASP A 88 4.44 -6.51 4.39
N TYR A 89 5.69 -6.61 4.85
CA TYR A 89 6.83 -6.55 3.94
C TYR A 89 6.95 -7.87 3.18
N LEU A 90 6.83 -7.80 1.86
CA LEU A 90 6.87 -8.98 0.98
C LEU A 90 8.27 -9.25 0.42
N GLY A 91 9.10 -8.22 0.30
CA GLY A 91 10.46 -8.36 -0.21
C GLY A 91 10.95 -7.16 -1.01
N SER A 92 12.13 -7.33 -1.59
CA SER A 92 12.87 -6.30 -2.30
C SER A 92 13.22 -6.73 -3.72
N ILE A 93 13.33 -5.74 -4.62
CA ILE A 93 13.85 -5.92 -5.97
C ILE A 93 15.04 -4.99 -6.16
N ASP A 94 16.20 -5.59 -6.41
CA ASP A 94 17.42 -4.84 -6.65
C ASP A 94 17.37 -4.10 -7.99
N TYR A 95 18.13 -3.00 -8.06
CA TYR A 95 18.36 -2.30 -9.30
C TYR A 95 19.07 -3.21 -10.32
N GLN A 96 18.45 -3.38 -11.48
CA GLN A 96 19.01 -4.15 -12.60
C GLN A 96 18.88 -3.35 -13.90
N SER A 97 20.01 -3.05 -14.53
CA SER A 97 20.07 -2.26 -15.77
C SER A 97 19.30 -2.92 -16.93
N ASP A 98 19.23 -4.24 -16.94
CA ASP A 98 18.51 -5.02 -17.95
C ASP A 98 17.00 -4.78 -17.94
N ILE A 99 16.42 -4.35 -16.80
CA ILE A 99 15.00 -3.99 -16.72
C ILE A 99 14.70 -2.82 -17.66
N LYS A 100 15.59 -1.82 -17.70
CA LYS A 100 15.43 -0.66 -18.60
C LYS A 100 15.45 -1.09 -20.07
N ARG A 101 16.37 -1.99 -20.44
CA ARG A 101 16.47 -2.52 -21.80
C ARG A 101 15.23 -3.35 -22.15
N SER A 102 14.74 -4.17 -21.22
CA SER A 102 13.54 -4.98 -21.40
C SER A 102 12.29 -4.15 -21.73
N ALA A 103 12.18 -2.97 -21.12
CA ALA A 103 11.09 -2.03 -21.37
C ALA A 103 11.16 -1.41 -22.78
N GLN A 104 12.37 -1.17 -23.30
CA GLN A 104 12.58 -0.69 -24.67
C GLN A 104 12.28 -1.79 -25.70
N ASP A 105 12.72 -3.01 -25.42
CA ASP A 105 12.57 -4.14 -26.31
C ASP A 105 11.17 -4.78 -26.25
N LEU A 106 10.30 -4.33 -25.32
CA LEU A 106 8.97 -4.87 -25.06
C LEU A 106 8.95 -6.38 -24.75
N VAL A 107 10.02 -6.89 -24.14
CA VAL A 107 10.14 -8.29 -23.72
C VAL A 107 10.54 -8.32 -22.26
N PRO A 108 9.74 -8.92 -21.34
CA PRO A 108 10.09 -8.99 -19.92
C PRO A 108 11.46 -9.64 -19.67
N VAL A 109 12.24 -9.10 -18.73
CA VAL A 109 13.56 -9.66 -18.35
C VAL A 109 13.44 -11.15 -18.00
N ILE A 110 12.42 -11.52 -17.23
CA ILE A 110 12.18 -12.91 -16.80
C ILE A 110 11.93 -13.88 -17.96
N SER A 111 11.42 -13.40 -19.10
CA SER A 111 11.21 -14.24 -20.28
C SER A 111 12.53 -14.55 -20.98
N ARG A 112 13.51 -13.63 -20.92
CA ARG A 112 14.84 -13.81 -21.50
C ARG A 112 15.79 -14.56 -20.58
N ASN A 113 15.69 -14.30 -19.27
CA ASN A 113 16.50 -14.95 -18.26
C ASN A 113 15.61 -15.45 -17.10
N PRO A 114 14.95 -16.62 -17.25
CA PRO A 114 14.06 -17.17 -16.24
C PRO A 114 14.73 -17.52 -14.91
N LYS A 115 16.06 -17.62 -14.88
CA LYS A 115 16.86 -17.92 -13.69
C LYS A 115 17.77 -16.75 -13.28
N GLY A 116 17.51 -15.55 -13.80
CA GLY A 116 18.28 -14.36 -13.42
C GLY A 116 17.83 -13.77 -12.10
N ASN A 117 18.60 -12.80 -11.59
CA ASN A 117 18.37 -12.15 -10.30
C ASN A 117 16.95 -11.62 -10.15
N LEU A 118 16.37 -10.97 -11.18
CA LEU A 118 14.97 -10.51 -11.11
C LEU A 118 13.98 -11.66 -10.84
N SER A 119 14.19 -12.82 -11.44
CA SER A 119 13.33 -14.00 -11.20
C SER A 119 13.50 -14.55 -9.78
N GLU A 120 14.68 -14.42 -9.18
CA GLU A 120 14.92 -14.75 -7.77
C GLU A 120 14.22 -13.76 -6.85
N CYS A 121 14.42 -12.44 -7.02
CA CYS A 121 13.71 -11.42 -6.24
C CYS A 121 12.18 -11.59 -6.33
N ILE A 122 11.64 -11.84 -7.52
CA ILE A 122 10.20 -12.08 -7.69
C ILE A 122 9.76 -13.35 -6.97
N ARG A 123 10.57 -14.41 -6.98
CA ARG A 123 10.25 -15.66 -6.25
C ARG A 123 10.21 -15.42 -4.74
N ASP A 124 11.15 -14.64 -4.22
CA ASP A 124 11.18 -14.29 -2.80
C ASP A 124 9.93 -13.49 -2.42
N VAL A 125 9.57 -12.48 -3.22
CA VAL A 125 8.31 -11.72 -3.05
C VAL A 125 7.08 -12.62 -3.08
N LEU A 126 7.00 -13.54 -4.05
CA LEU A 126 5.88 -14.48 -4.16
C LEU A 126 5.81 -15.45 -2.98
N SER A 127 6.95 -15.84 -2.41
CA SER A 127 6.98 -16.74 -1.24
C SER A 127 6.40 -16.10 0.02
N ALA A 128 6.46 -14.77 0.13
CA ALA A 128 5.87 -14.01 1.23
C ALA A 128 4.36 -13.79 1.08
N ILE A 129 3.80 -13.98 -0.12
CA ILE A 129 2.36 -13.90 -0.34
C ILE A 129 1.75 -15.24 0.05
N SER A 130 1.07 -15.29 1.20
CA SER A 130 0.22 -16.44 1.55
C SER A 130 -0.98 -16.48 0.60
N LEU A 131 -1.04 -17.51 -0.26
CA LEU A 131 -2.21 -17.86 -1.07
C LEU A 131 -3.14 -18.80 -0.31
#